data_AF-A0A659USD8-F1
#
_entry.id   AF-A0A659USD8-F1
#
_cell.length_a   1.000
_cell.length_b   1.000
_cell.length_c   1.000
_cell.angle_alpha   90.00
_cell.angle_beta   90.00
_cell.angle_gamma   90.00
#
_symmetry.space_group_name_H-M   'P 1'
#
loop_
_entity.id
_entity.type
_entity.pdbx_description
1 polymer ?
#
loop_
_entity_poly.entity_id
_entity_poly.type
_entity_poly.pdbx_seq_one_letter_code
_entity_poly.pdbx_strand_id
1 'polypeptide(L)'
;ILFLDVPDSAAVDLAVTHAKSDPRTQRFSGLVNGVLRTLARAKEAELPAVLAATDEAPKWFSDRLKAAYGAEKAGQILAAHRHEAPVDFSVKADAELWAEKLGGIVLPTGTVLVENLAGPVTELPGFAEGAWWVQDAAASLPARLFGDVGGLRIADLCAAPGGKTAQLILAGARVTA
;
A
#
# COMPACT_ATOMS: atom_id res chain seq x y z
N ILE A 1 -2.90 -5.49 20.20
CA ILE A 1 -1.93 -5.89 21.25
C ILE A 1 -0.60 -5.19 21.05
N LEU A 2 0.15 -5.45 19.97
CA LEU A 2 1.50 -4.88 19.80
C LEU A 2 1.53 -3.52 19.08
N PHE A 3 0.75 -3.35 18.01
CA PHE A 3 0.84 -2.15 17.14
C PHE A 3 -0.47 -1.38 16.99
N LEU A 4 -1.60 -2.02 17.25
CA LEU A 4 -2.92 -1.39 17.18
C LEU A 4 -3.28 -0.80 18.54
N ASP A 5 -3.76 0.44 18.55
CA ASP A 5 -4.24 1.16 19.73
C ASP A 5 -5.64 0.67 20.16
N VAL A 6 -5.70 -0.62 20.50
CA VAL A 6 -6.91 -1.29 20.98
C VAL A 6 -6.64 -1.90 22.36
N PRO A 7 -7.61 -1.89 23.28
CA PRO A 7 -7.43 -2.52 24.59
C PRO A 7 -6.99 -3.98 24.46
N ASP A 8 -5.97 -4.39 25.22
CA ASP A 8 -5.44 -5.75 25.15
C ASP A 8 -6.51 -6.81 25.44
N SER A 9 -7.41 -6.53 26.38
CA SER A 9 -8.54 -7.41 26.70
C SER A 9 -9.47 -7.64 25.51
N ALA A 10 -9.77 -6.59 24.73
CA ALA A 10 -10.61 -6.67 23.54
C ALA A 10 -9.92 -7.47 22.43
N ALA A 11 -8.63 -7.22 22.18
CA ALA A 11 -7.87 -7.95 21.18
C ALA A 11 -7.72 -9.45 21.53
N VAL A 12 -7.49 -9.76 22.81
CA VAL A 12 -7.44 -11.15 23.30
C VAL A 12 -8.80 -11.83 23.14
N ASP A 13 -9.89 -11.17 23.52
CA ASP A 13 -11.24 -11.72 23.43
C ASP A 13 -11.64 -12.04 21.98
N LEU A 14 -11.38 -11.12 21.05
CA LEU A 14 -11.64 -11.35 19.62
C LEU A 14 -10.84 -12.55 19.08
N ALA A 15 -9.56 -12.66 19.44
CA ALA A 15 -8.73 -13.79 19.01
C ALA A 15 -9.21 -15.13 19.60
N VAL A 16 -9.65 -15.15 20.85
CA VAL A 16 -10.22 -16.33 21.49
C VAL A 16 -11.56 -16.71 20.87
N THR A 17 -12.41 -15.73 20.59
CA THR A 17 -13.70 -15.93 19.91
C THR A 17 -13.50 -16.49 18.51
N HIS A 18 -12.53 -15.97 17.74
CA HIS A 18 -12.16 -16.51 16.44
C HIS A 18 -11.59 -17.94 16.55
N ALA A 19 -10.78 -18.23 17.56
CA ALA A 19 -10.31 -19.61 17.77
C ALA A 19 -11.45 -20.59 18.10
N LYS A 20 -12.56 -20.11 18.68
CA LYS A 20 -13.73 -20.94 18.98
C LYS A 20 -14.67 -21.11 17.78
N SER A 21 -14.59 -20.27 16.74
CA SER A 21 -15.51 -20.32 15.60
C SER A 21 -15.19 -21.45 14.62
N ASP A 22 -13.95 -21.97 14.60
CA ASP A 22 -13.55 -23.12 13.80
C ASP A 22 -13.39 -24.37 14.69
N PRO A 23 -14.12 -25.47 14.42
CA PRO A 23 -14.01 -26.72 15.18
C PRO A 23 -12.58 -27.28 15.28
N ARG A 24 -11.72 -27.01 14.29
CA ARG A 24 -10.33 -27.47 14.25
C ARG A 24 -9.45 -26.74 15.27
N THR A 25 -9.79 -25.50 15.61
CA THR A 25 -8.99 -24.63 16.48
C THR A 25 -9.63 -24.40 17.86
N GLN A 26 -10.90 -24.77 18.04
CA GLN A 26 -11.65 -24.60 19.29
C GLN A 26 -10.89 -25.12 20.52
N ARG A 27 -10.29 -26.31 20.44
CA ARG A 27 -9.51 -26.92 21.53
C ARG A 27 -8.28 -26.09 21.94
N PHE A 28 -7.81 -25.19 21.10
CA PHE A 28 -6.66 -24.32 21.35
C PHE A 28 -7.05 -22.95 21.88
N SER A 29 -8.34 -22.64 22.11
CA SER A 29 -8.77 -21.31 22.58
C SER A 29 -8.11 -20.92 23.92
N GLY A 30 -7.88 -21.90 24.80
CA GLY A 30 -7.14 -21.69 26.05
C GLY A 30 -5.66 -21.34 25.84
N LEU A 31 -5.01 -22.01 24.87
CA LEU A 31 -3.63 -21.71 24.47
C LEU A 31 -3.52 -20.30 23.89
N VAL A 32 -4.43 -19.92 22.99
CA VAL A 32 -4.50 -18.58 22.40
C VAL A 32 -4.62 -17.51 23.50
N ASN A 33 -5.55 -17.68 24.43
CA ASN A 33 -5.69 -16.76 25.57
C ASN A 33 -4.41 -16.68 26.41
N GLY A 34 -3.79 -17.82 26.73
CA GLY A 34 -2.57 -17.87 27.53
C GLY A 34 -1.39 -17.16 26.88
N VAL A 35 -1.15 -17.42 25.60
CA VAL A 35 -0.06 -16.79 24.82
C VAL A 35 -0.28 -15.29 24.71
N LEU A 36 -1.47 -14.86 24.26
CA LEU A 36 -1.74 -13.43 24.04
C LEU A 36 -1.72 -12.62 25.34
N ARG A 37 -2.24 -13.17 26.45
CA ARG A 37 -2.12 -12.51 27.77
C ARG A 37 -0.68 -12.42 28.26
N THR A 38 0.15 -13.41 27.93
CA THR A 38 1.58 -13.36 28.28
C THR A 38 2.30 -12.29 27.47
N LEU A 39 2.04 -12.21 26.16
CA LEU A 39 2.54 -11.13 25.31
C LEU A 39 2.09 -9.76 25.81
N ALA A 40 0.80 -9.58 26.13
CA ALA A 40 0.27 -8.31 26.63
C ALA A 40 0.95 -7.84 27.93
N ARG A 41 1.31 -8.76 28.83
CA ARG A 41 2.06 -8.42 30.07
C ARG A 41 3.53 -8.10 29.82
N ALA A 42 4.15 -8.73 28.83
CA ALA A 42 5.58 -8.61 28.55
C ALA A 42 5.93 -7.51 27.54
N LYS A 43 4.95 -7.03 26.74
CA LYS A 43 5.21 -6.17 25.58
C LYS A 43 6.01 -4.90 25.93
N GLU A 44 5.68 -4.21 27.02
CA GLU A 44 6.36 -2.96 27.38
C GLU A 44 7.84 -3.17 27.70
N ALA A 45 8.20 -4.33 28.27
CA ALA A 45 9.58 -4.65 28.63
C ALA A 45 10.38 -5.26 27.47
N GLU A 46 9.75 -6.14 26.68
CA GLU A 46 10.46 -6.97 25.70
C GLU A 46 10.40 -6.40 24.27
N LEU A 47 9.31 -5.73 23.89
CA LEU A 47 9.06 -5.31 22.51
C LEU A 47 10.14 -4.36 21.96
N PRO A 48 10.63 -3.34 22.71
CA PRO A 48 11.67 -2.45 22.20
C PRO A 48 12.96 -3.19 21.79
N ALA A 49 13.40 -4.15 22.60
CA ALA A 49 14.60 -4.94 22.32
C ALA A 49 14.41 -5.87 21.12
N VAL A 50 13.25 -6.51 21.01
CA VAL A 50 12.90 -7.38 19.88
C VAL A 50 12.86 -6.58 18.57
N LEU A 51 12.21 -5.41 18.55
CA LEU A 51 12.14 -4.55 17.37
C LEU A 51 13.51 -4.04 16.95
N ALA A 52 14.38 -3.68 17.91
CA ALA A 52 15.74 -3.25 17.61
C ALA A 52 16.60 -4.35 16.97
N ALA A 53 16.31 -5.62 17.26
CA ALA A 53 17.03 -6.77 16.73
C ALA A 53 16.42 -7.37 15.45
N THR A 54 15.21 -6.97 15.07
CA THR A 54 14.47 -7.55 13.94
C THR A 54 14.84 -6.82 12.64
N ASP A 55 15.25 -7.58 11.62
CA ASP A 55 15.29 -7.09 10.24
C ASP A 55 13.91 -7.33 9.62
N GLU A 56 13.25 -6.26 9.18
CA GLU A 56 11.90 -6.29 8.58
C GLU A 56 11.89 -6.88 7.16
N ALA A 57 13.05 -7.35 6.68
CA ALA A 57 13.20 -8.07 5.44
C ALA A 57 13.85 -9.44 5.66
N PRO A 58 13.44 -10.47 4.88
CA PRO A 58 14.19 -11.71 4.79
C PRO A 58 15.65 -11.44 4.41
N LYS A 59 16.59 -12.17 5.03
CA LYS A 59 18.03 -11.99 4.82
C LYS A 59 18.43 -11.95 3.34
N TRP A 60 17.88 -12.83 2.51
CA TRP A 60 18.18 -12.88 1.08
C TRP A 60 17.83 -11.57 0.35
N PHE A 61 16.78 -10.88 0.76
CA PHE A 61 16.34 -9.63 0.15
C PHE A 61 17.21 -8.47 0.62
N SER A 62 17.48 -8.40 1.92
CA SER A 62 18.41 -7.43 2.52
C SER A 62 19.81 -7.52 1.88
N ASP A 63 20.34 -8.73 1.71
CA ASP A 63 21.63 -8.96 1.06
C ASP A 63 21.63 -8.55 -0.43
N ARG A 64 20.52 -8.82 -1.15
CA ARG A 64 20.36 -8.39 -2.56
C ARG A 64 20.33 -6.87 -2.70
N LEU A 65 19.64 -6.16 -1.80
CA LEU A 65 19.62 -4.69 -1.81
C LEU A 65 20.99 -4.11 -1.50
N LYS A 66 21.71 -4.67 -0.52
CA LYS A 66 23.07 -4.23 -0.16
C LYS A 66 24.04 -4.44 -1.32
N ALA A 67 23.93 -5.56 -2.05
CA ALA A 67 24.75 -5.83 -3.22
C ALA A 67 24.47 -4.87 -4.38
N ALA A 68 23.20 -4.48 -4.59
CA ALA A 68 22.81 -3.61 -5.70
C ALA A 68 23.02 -2.10 -5.42
N TYR A 69 22.79 -1.67 -4.17
CA TYR A 69 22.70 -0.25 -3.81
C TYR A 69 23.68 0.19 -2.71
N GLY A 70 24.45 -0.75 -2.13
CA GLY A 70 25.29 -0.49 -0.96
C GLY A 70 24.50 -0.52 0.36
N ALA A 71 25.24 -0.63 1.47
CA ALA A 71 24.65 -0.83 2.79
C ALA A 71 23.76 0.33 3.26
N GLU A 72 24.21 1.57 3.04
CA GLU A 72 23.48 2.77 3.46
C GLU A 72 22.14 2.92 2.72
N LYS A 73 22.16 2.85 1.38
CA LYS A 73 20.95 2.98 0.55
C LYS A 73 19.99 1.83 0.77
N ALA A 74 20.49 0.61 0.94
CA ALA A 74 19.66 -0.54 1.29
C ALA A 74 18.93 -0.31 2.63
N GLY A 75 19.61 0.26 3.64
CA GLY A 75 19.00 0.66 4.90
C GLY A 75 17.88 1.69 4.72
N GLN A 76 18.07 2.68 3.85
CA GLN A 76 17.05 3.68 3.53
C GLN A 76 15.82 3.06 2.83
N ILE A 77 16.03 2.14 1.88
CA ILE A 77 14.94 1.43 1.19
C ILE A 77 14.13 0.58 2.18
N LEU A 78 14.81 -0.19 3.04
CA LEU A 78 14.15 -1.01 4.05
C LEU A 78 13.38 -0.15 5.06
N ALA A 79 13.93 1.00 5.45
CA ALA A 79 13.24 1.95 6.30
C ALA A 79 11.98 2.51 5.62
N ALA A 80 12.02 2.77 4.31
CA ALA A 80 10.88 3.28 3.54
C ALA A 80 9.69 2.31 3.54
N HIS A 81 9.93 0.99 3.50
CA HIS A 81 8.86 -0.01 3.58
C HIS A 81 8.09 -0.03 4.91
N ARG A 82 8.58 0.66 5.95
CA ARG A 82 7.89 0.76 7.24
C ARG A 82 6.86 1.89 7.30
N HIS A 83 6.88 2.79 6.34
CA HIS A 83 5.87 3.84 6.25
C HIS A 83 4.63 3.29 5.58
N GLU A 84 3.46 3.67 6.10
CA GLU A 84 2.21 3.43 5.41
C GLU A 84 2.26 4.09 4.03
N ALA A 85 1.93 3.33 2.99
CA ALA A 85 2.01 3.81 1.64
C ALA A 85 0.86 4.80 1.38
N PRO A 86 1.16 6.05 0.96
CA PRO A 86 0.12 6.95 0.49
C PRO A 86 -0.54 6.42 -0.79
N VAL A 87 -1.69 6.96 -1.15
CA VAL A 87 -2.43 6.56 -2.34
C VAL A 87 -2.26 7.60 -3.43
N ASP A 88 -1.72 7.17 -4.57
CA ASP A 88 -1.60 7.99 -5.76
C ASP A 88 -2.77 7.79 -6.72
N PHE A 89 -3.24 8.90 -7.28
CA PHE A 89 -4.28 8.94 -8.30
C PHE A 89 -3.73 9.57 -9.59
N SER A 90 -3.94 8.89 -10.70
CA SER A 90 -3.83 9.49 -12.02
C SER A 90 -5.18 10.06 -12.41
N VAL A 91 -5.21 11.34 -12.79
CA VAL A 91 -6.43 12.09 -13.09
C VAL A 91 -6.58 12.30 -14.60
N LYS A 92 -7.82 12.35 -15.10
CA LYS A 92 -8.07 12.64 -16.52
C LYS A 92 -7.76 14.08 -16.89
N ALA A 93 -8.06 15.01 -15.98
CA ALA A 93 -7.85 16.45 -16.14
C ALA A 93 -7.88 17.12 -14.76
N ASP A 94 -7.31 18.32 -14.68
CA ASP A 94 -7.39 19.24 -13.53
C ASP A 94 -6.95 18.59 -12.20
N ALA A 95 -5.63 18.38 -12.07
CA ALA A 95 -5.06 17.72 -10.89
C ALA A 95 -5.25 18.54 -9.62
N GLU A 96 -5.25 19.86 -9.74
CA GLU A 96 -5.46 20.80 -8.64
C GLU A 96 -6.87 20.66 -8.06
N LEU A 97 -7.91 20.56 -8.92
CA LEU A 97 -9.28 20.30 -8.48
C LEU A 97 -9.39 18.97 -7.71
N TRP A 98 -8.74 17.92 -8.20
CA TRP A 98 -8.80 16.61 -7.55
C TRP A 98 -7.97 16.54 -6.27
N ALA A 99 -6.84 17.24 -6.21
CA ALA A 99 -6.10 17.42 -4.97
C ALA A 99 -6.96 18.09 -3.90
N GLU A 100 -7.70 19.15 -4.24
CA GLU A 100 -8.64 19.79 -3.31
C GLU A 100 -9.75 18.83 -2.86
N LYS A 101 -10.42 18.15 -3.80
CA LYS A 101 -11.54 17.25 -3.50
C LYS A 101 -11.15 16.01 -2.69
N LEU A 102 -9.95 15.48 -2.91
CA LEU A 102 -9.48 14.26 -2.26
C LEU A 102 -8.60 14.53 -1.03
N GLY A 103 -8.29 15.80 -0.74
CA GLY A 103 -7.39 16.17 0.36
C GLY A 103 -5.94 15.77 0.10
N GLY A 104 -5.49 15.84 -1.15
CA GLY A 104 -4.16 15.46 -1.59
C GLY A 104 -3.29 16.62 -2.04
N ILE A 105 -2.11 16.28 -2.56
CA ILE A 105 -1.17 17.21 -3.19
C ILE A 105 -0.88 16.79 -4.62
N VAL A 106 -0.73 17.75 -5.53
CA VAL A 106 -0.30 17.48 -6.90
C VAL A 106 1.21 17.24 -6.91
N LEU A 107 1.63 16.08 -7.41
CA LEU A 107 3.05 15.76 -7.59
C LEU A 107 3.58 16.35 -8.91
N PRO A 108 4.91 16.49 -9.08
CA PRO A 108 5.50 16.91 -10.35
C PRO A 108 5.14 16.02 -11.56
N THR A 109 4.72 14.79 -11.29
CA THR A 109 4.17 13.84 -12.26
C THR A 109 2.75 14.18 -12.73
N GLY A 110 2.09 15.18 -12.15
CA GLY A 110 0.68 15.50 -12.39
C GLY A 110 -0.30 14.50 -11.78
N THR A 111 0.19 13.54 -10.98
CA THR A 111 -0.64 12.66 -10.16
C THR A 111 -1.01 13.37 -8.85
N VAL A 112 -2.06 12.91 -8.20
CA VAL A 112 -2.50 13.41 -6.89
C VAL A 112 -2.14 12.39 -5.83
N LEU A 113 -1.31 12.78 -4.86
CA LEU A 113 -0.92 11.97 -3.72
C LEU A 113 -1.83 12.30 -2.52
N VAL A 114 -2.44 11.28 -1.92
CA VAL A 114 -3.27 11.42 -0.73
C VAL A 114 -2.69 10.55 0.38
N GLU A 115 -2.30 11.16 1.50
CA GLU A 115 -1.73 10.43 2.64
C GLU A 115 -2.77 9.62 3.40
N ASN A 116 -3.98 10.18 3.56
CA ASN A 116 -5.05 9.56 4.35
C ASN A 116 -6.35 9.60 3.56
N LEU A 117 -6.85 8.43 3.17
CA LEU A 117 -8.14 8.35 2.49
C LEU A 117 -9.29 8.61 3.48
N ALA A 118 -10.24 9.44 3.07
CA ALA A 118 -11.46 9.72 3.86
C ALA A 118 -12.42 8.51 3.93
N GLY A 119 -12.24 7.50 3.06
CA GLY A 119 -13.09 6.32 2.98
C GLY A 119 -12.64 5.34 1.88
N PRO A 120 -13.44 4.30 1.62
CA PRO A 120 -13.16 3.35 0.55
C PRO A 120 -13.03 4.04 -0.82
N VAL A 121 -12.05 3.65 -1.61
CA VAL A 121 -11.77 4.25 -2.94
C VAL A 121 -13.02 4.30 -3.83
N THR A 122 -13.86 3.27 -3.77
CA THR A 122 -15.09 3.15 -4.57
C THR A 122 -16.17 4.17 -4.21
N GLU A 123 -16.09 4.77 -3.02
CA GLU A 123 -17.04 5.75 -2.50
C GLU A 123 -16.51 7.19 -2.65
N LEU A 124 -15.25 7.35 -3.08
CA LEU A 124 -14.65 8.67 -3.27
C LEU A 124 -15.29 9.40 -4.47
N PRO A 125 -15.42 10.73 -4.41
CA PRO A 125 -15.95 11.52 -5.52
C PRO A 125 -15.17 11.29 -6.81
N GLY A 126 -15.86 11.13 -7.94
CA GLY A 126 -15.22 10.94 -9.24
C GLY A 126 -14.89 9.48 -9.59
N PHE A 127 -15.00 8.54 -8.64
CA PHE A 127 -14.72 7.13 -8.90
C PHE A 127 -15.70 6.54 -9.92
N ALA A 128 -17.01 6.73 -9.70
CA ALA A 128 -18.05 6.16 -10.55
C ALA A 128 -18.04 6.74 -11.98
N GLU A 129 -17.64 8.00 -12.13
CA GLU A 129 -17.47 8.70 -13.40
C GLU A 129 -16.15 8.35 -14.10
N GLY A 130 -15.27 7.63 -13.40
CA GLY A 130 -13.91 7.32 -13.84
C GLY A 130 -13.09 8.58 -14.08
N ALA A 131 -13.25 9.62 -13.27
CA ALA A 131 -12.52 10.88 -13.42
C ALA A 131 -11.02 10.74 -13.14
N TRP A 132 -10.67 9.69 -12.39
CA TRP A 132 -9.32 9.30 -12.02
C TRP A 132 -9.29 7.77 -11.80
N TRP A 133 -8.10 7.21 -11.64
CA TRP A 133 -7.90 5.83 -11.18
C TRP A 133 -6.69 5.76 -10.24
N VAL A 134 -6.66 4.75 -9.37
CA VAL A 134 -5.52 4.51 -8.48
C VAL A 134 -4.33 4.01 -9.30
N GLN A 135 -3.22 4.72 -9.22
CA GLN A 135 -1.97 4.37 -9.90
C GLN A 135 -0.82 5.12 -9.24
N ASP A 136 0.13 4.35 -8.69
CA ASP A 136 1.40 4.85 -8.16
C ASP A 136 2.06 5.89 -9.08
N ALA A 137 2.65 6.93 -8.48
CA ALA A 137 3.27 8.02 -9.21
C ALA A 137 4.35 7.53 -10.19
N ALA A 138 5.18 6.56 -9.80
CA ALA A 138 6.18 5.99 -10.70
C ALA A 138 5.53 5.10 -11.78
N ALA A 139 4.43 4.41 -11.47
CA ALA A 139 3.66 3.65 -12.46
C ALA A 139 3.01 4.54 -13.53
N SER A 140 2.86 5.85 -13.28
CA SER A 140 2.35 6.84 -14.24
C SER A 140 3.39 7.27 -15.29
N LEU A 141 4.69 7.12 -14.97
CA LEU A 141 5.78 7.66 -15.79
C LEU A 141 5.91 7.00 -17.18
N PRO A 142 5.82 5.67 -17.34
CA PRO A 142 6.09 5.05 -18.65
C PRO A 142 5.20 5.58 -19.78
N ALA A 143 3.90 5.77 -19.53
CA ALA A 143 2.98 6.30 -20.54
C ALA A 143 3.36 7.74 -20.96
N ARG A 144 3.87 8.55 -20.02
CA ARG A 144 4.29 9.94 -20.25
C ARG A 144 5.62 10.03 -20.99
N LEU A 145 6.52 9.08 -20.76
CA LEU A 145 7.84 9.04 -21.40
C LEU A 145 7.79 8.74 -22.91
N PHE A 146 6.67 8.23 -23.43
CA PHE A 146 6.49 8.04 -24.87
C PHE A 146 6.32 9.35 -25.64
N GLY A 147 6.02 10.47 -24.98
CA GLY A 147 5.72 11.74 -25.63
C GLY A 147 4.31 11.77 -26.24
N ASP A 148 4.16 12.38 -27.41
CA ASP A 148 2.87 12.42 -28.11
C ASP A 148 2.55 11.07 -28.76
N VAL A 149 1.49 10.43 -28.29
CA VAL A 149 1.00 9.13 -28.77
C VAL A 149 -0.34 9.24 -29.48
N GLY A 150 -0.81 10.45 -29.77
CA GLY A 150 -2.10 10.71 -30.40
C GLY A 150 -2.26 9.96 -31.73
N GLY A 151 -3.31 9.15 -31.84
CA GLY A 151 -3.62 8.38 -33.05
C GLY A 151 -2.73 7.15 -33.31
N LEU A 152 -1.69 6.93 -32.52
CA LEU A 152 -0.82 5.76 -32.66
C LEU A 152 -1.54 4.46 -32.27
N ARG A 153 -1.07 3.33 -32.80
CA ARG A 153 -1.51 1.99 -32.37
C ARG A 153 -0.47 1.41 -31.42
N ILE A 154 -0.87 1.12 -30.18
CA ILE A 154 0.03 0.64 -29.13
C ILE A 154 -0.47 -0.69 -28.59
N ALA A 155 0.44 -1.63 -28.33
CA ALA A 155 0.14 -2.86 -27.61
C ALA A 155 0.66 -2.74 -26.17
N ASP A 156 -0.21 -2.89 -25.18
CA ASP A 156 0.13 -2.92 -23.74
C ASP A 156 0.18 -4.38 -23.28
N LEU A 157 1.36 -4.98 -23.36
CA LEU A 157 1.58 -6.37 -22.98
C LEU A 157 1.69 -6.45 -21.44
N CYS A 158 0.80 -7.22 -20.81
CA CYS A 158 0.58 -7.26 -19.36
C CYS A 158 -0.20 -6.05 -18.81
N ALA A 159 -1.24 -5.65 -19.54
CA ALA A 159 -2.07 -4.49 -19.22
C ALA A 159 -2.75 -4.55 -17.84
N ALA A 160 -3.15 -5.73 -17.35
CA ALA A 160 -3.91 -5.84 -16.10
C ALA A 160 -3.13 -5.24 -14.90
N PRO A 161 -3.76 -4.40 -14.06
CA PRO A 161 -5.19 -4.06 -14.01
C PRO A 161 -5.65 -2.90 -14.93
N GLY A 162 -4.78 -2.26 -15.70
CA GLY A 162 -5.15 -1.38 -16.82
C GLY A 162 -4.80 0.11 -16.67
N GLY A 163 -4.12 0.53 -15.60
CA GLY A 163 -3.82 1.95 -15.37
C GLY A 163 -2.99 2.62 -16.48
N LYS A 164 -1.97 1.93 -16.99
CA LYS A 164 -1.14 2.43 -18.11
C LYS A 164 -1.92 2.42 -19.43
N THR A 165 -2.71 1.38 -19.68
CA THR A 165 -3.65 1.33 -20.81
C THR A 165 -4.57 2.55 -20.80
N ALA A 166 -5.16 2.88 -19.64
CA ALA A 166 -6.03 4.04 -19.48
C ALA A 166 -5.31 5.36 -19.78
N GLN A 167 -4.07 5.52 -19.31
CA GLN A 167 -3.23 6.69 -19.63
C GLN A 167 -2.97 6.84 -21.13
N LEU A 168 -2.61 5.75 -21.81
CA LEU A 168 -2.34 5.76 -23.25
C LEU A 168 -3.60 6.09 -24.06
N ILE A 169 -4.76 5.55 -23.67
CA ILE A 169 -6.05 5.88 -24.29
C ILE A 169 -6.40 7.36 -24.05
N LEU A 170 -6.21 7.86 -22.83
CA LEU A 170 -6.44 9.26 -22.49
C LEU A 170 -5.54 10.20 -23.32
N ALA A 171 -4.29 9.80 -23.58
CA ALA A 171 -3.35 10.50 -24.46
C ALA A 171 -3.69 10.37 -25.96
N GLY A 172 -4.79 9.71 -26.31
CA GLY A 172 -5.31 9.63 -27.68
C GLY A 172 -4.81 8.44 -28.51
N ALA A 173 -4.12 7.47 -27.89
CA ALA A 173 -3.68 6.26 -28.59
C ALA A 173 -4.83 5.25 -28.78
N ARG A 174 -4.71 4.41 -29.82
CA ARG A 174 -5.52 3.22 -30.04
C ARG A 174 -4.80 2.02 -29.45
N VAL A 175 -5.21 1.58 -28.27
CA VAL A 175 -4.49 0.56 -27.49
C VAL A 175 -5.10 -0.84 -27.69
N THR A 176 -4.24 -1.85 -27.79
CA THR A 176 -4.58 -3.28 -27.66
C THR A 176 -3.92 -3.77 -26.38
N ALA A 177 -4.68 -4.43 -25.49
CA ALA A 177 -4.27 -4.80 -24.14
C ALA A 177 -4.57 -6.27 -23.87
#